data_AF-A0A8I0IJ38-F1
#
_entry.id   AF-A0A8I0IJ38-F1
#
_cell.length_a   1.000
_cell.length_b   1.000
_cell.length_c   1.000
_cell.angle_alpha   90.00
_cell.angle_beta   90.00
_cell.angle_gamma   90.00
#
_symmetry.space_group_name_H-M   'P 1'
#
loop_
_entity.id
_entity.type
_entity.pdbx_description
1 polymer ?
#
loop_
_entity_poly.entity_id
_entity_poly.type
_entity_poly.pdbx_seq_one_letter_code
_entity_poly.pdbx_strand_id
1 'polypeptide(L)'
;MSVDARHPSCFEFEARLYVVPSWSGHGVAETRRSLGPQMPETGRGGAGPGRWATLGAVVGGSFLGGVAATVWRVDGLWALSLIVFLGAVVGAVLAIGTRTIFREGTDDQVPAADATSPSDGPLPVVEVPWDVARAAPEDSTGDELVLWSTLTSRYRDAREALVAGGGDDDRFTDPREAGARIAEWESAYRTASQDYEPVARLLGFPLP
;
A
#
# COMPACT_ATOMS: atom_id res chain seq x y z
N MET A 1 -7.79 6.75 -28.31
CA MET A 1 -6.72 6.00 -27.59
C MET A 1 -6.60 6.63 -26.21
N SER A 2 -6.16 5.86 -25.22
CA SER A 2 -6.04 6.28 -23.82
C SER A 2 -4.64 6.81 -23.53
N VAL A 3 -4.49 7.62 -22.46
CA VAL A 3 -3.18 7.99 -21.93
C VAL A 3 -2.49 6.75 -21.35
N ASP A 4 -1.22 6.55 -21.72
CA ASP A 4 -0.36 5.47 -21.23
C ASP A 4 1.04 6.00 -20.91
N ALA A 5 1.99 5.09 -20.61
CA ALA A 5 3.37 5.44 -20.29
C ALA A 5 4.17 6.05 -21.47
N ARG A 6 3.59 6.14 -22.67
CA ARG A 6 4.21 6.83 -23.83
C ARG A 6 3.95 8.33 -23.81
N HIS A 7 3.05 8.80 -22.95
CA HIS A 7 2.79 10.22 -22.76
C HIS A 7 4.04 10.93 -22.23
N PRO A 8 4.45 12.10 -22.77
CA PRO A 8 5.74 12.73 -22.49
C PRO A 8 5.97 13.11 -21.02
N SER A 9 4.89 13.29 -20.26
CA SER A 9 4.94 13.61 -18.82
C SER A 9 4.77 12.39 -17.91
N CYS A 10 4.54 11.19 -18.47
CA CYS A 10 4.19 10.00 -17.71
C CYS A 10 5.28 8.92 -17.77
N PHE A 11 5.27 8.04 -16.80
CA PHE A 11 6.06 6.82 -16.81
C PHE A 11 5.40 5.73 -15.95
N GLU A 12 5.73 4.49 -16.24
CA GLU A 12 5.28 3.35 -15.44
C GLU A 12 6.38 2.92 -14.45
N PHE A 13 5.97 2.64 -13.21
CA PHE A 13 6.82 2.09 -12.16
C PHE A 13 5.97 1.13 -11.31
N GLU A 14 6.45 -0.10 -11.08
CA GLU A 14 5.74 -1.14 -10.31
C GLU A 14 4.26 -1.38 -10.74
N ALA A 15 4.00 -1.43 -12.05
CA ALA A 15 2.66 -1.58 -12.64
C ALA A 15 1.67 -0.43 -12.34
N ARG A 16 2.16 0.71 -11.84
CA ARG A 16 1.41 1.94 -11.64
C ARG A 16 1.87 3.01 -12.63
N LEU A 17 0.92 3.81 -13.09
CA LEU A 17 1.20 4.96 -13.94
C LEU A 17 1.45 6.18 -13.07
N TYR A 18 2.52 6.90 -13.35
CA TYR A 18 2.91 8.12 -12.67
C TYR A 18 3.01 9.26 -13.66
N VAL A 19 2.67 10.47 -13.22
CA VAL A 19 2.84 11.71 -13.96
C VAL A 19 3.75 12.67 -13.19
N VAL A 20 4.68 13.29 -13.90
CA VAL A 20 5.56 14.34 -13.36
C VAL A 20 4.87 15.69 -13.57
N PRO A 21 4.57 16.43 -12.49
CA PRO A 21 3.95 17.75 -12.62
C PRO A 21 4.87 18.74 -13.33
N SER A 22 4.33 19.61 -14.18
CA SER A 22 5.14 20.55 -14.96
C SER A 22 5.87 21.57 -14.07
N TRP A 23 5.26 21.93 -12.94
CA TRP A 23 5.81 22.85 -11.94
C TRP A 23 6.99 22.28 -11.17
N SER A 24 7.25 20.98 -11.26
CA SER A 24 8.36 20.33 -10.53
C SER A 24 9.73 20.71 -11.09
N GLY A 25 9.81 21.13 -12.36
CA GLY A 25 11.09 21.43 -13.02
C GLY A 25 11.98 20.20 -13.29
N HIS A 26 11.51 18.99 -12.96
CA HIS A 26 12.25 17.74 -13.16
C HIS A 26 11.74 16.98 -14.39
N GLY A 27 12.65 16.24 -15.04
CA GLY A 27 12.30 15.39 -16.18
C GLY A 27 11.82 14.00 -15.74
N VAL A 28 11.00 13.33 -16.56
CA VAL A 28 10.50 11.96 -16.33
C VAL A 28 11.62 10.98 -16.00
N ALA A 29 12.74 11.01 -16.73
CA ALA A 29 13.86 10.11 -16.50
C ALA A 29 14.59 10.39 -15.18
N GLU A 30 14.58 11.62 -14.70
CA GLU A 30 15.15 12.03 -13.42
C GLU A 30 14.25 11.62 -12.25
N THR A 31 12.95 11.91 -12.35
CA THR A 31 11.94 11.49 -11.35
C THR A 31 11.82 9.97 -11.25
N ARG A 32 11.89 9.25 -12.37
CA ARG A 32 11.89 7.79 -12.34
C ARG A 32 13.11 7.21 -11.62
N ARG A 33 14.28 7.85 -11.75
CA ARG A 33 15.51 7.43 -11.06
C ARG A 33 15.46 7.72 -9.56
N SER A 34 14.84 8.82 -9.16
CA SER A 34 14.71 9.19 -7.74
C SER A 34 13.72 8.31 -6.98
N LEU A 35 12.75 7.68 -7.66
CA LEU A 35 11.87 6.71 -7.03
C LEU A 35 12.62 5.48 -6.51
N GLY A 36 13.78 5.12 -7.11
CA GLY A 36 14.68 4.04 -6.64
C GLY A 36 13.94 2.74 -6.27
N PRO A 37 14.55 1.81 -5.53
CA PRO A 37 13.82 0.78 -4.80
C PRO A 37 13.31 1.29 -3.43
N GLN A 38 13.07 2.61 -3.30
CA GLN A 38 12.61 3.19 -2.05
C GLN A 38 11.11 2.98 -1.94
N MET A 39 10.73 1.86 -1.31
CA MET A 39 9.35 1.56 -0.91
C MET A 39 8.70 2.79 -0.26
N PRO A 40 7.73 3.46 -0.91
CA PRO A 40 6.71 4.15 -0.15
C PRO A 40 5.72 3.04 0.22
N GLU A 41 5.70 2.63 1.48
CA GLU A 41 4.53 1.93 2.04
C GLU A 41 3.34 2.92 2.08
N THR A 42 2.85 3.35 0.92
CA THR A 42 1.54 3.94 0.76
C THR A 42 0.56 2.82 0.47
N GLY A 43 -0.02 2.29 1.55
CA GLY A 43 -1.16 1.39 1.46
C GLY A 43 -1.15 0.30 2.53
N ARG A 44 -1.96 0.55 3.57
CA ARG A 44 -3.03 -0.38 3.93
C ARG A 44 -2.57 -1.78 4.41
N GLY A 45 -2.52 -1.94 5.73
CA GLY A 45 -2.66 -3.26 6.36
C GLY A 45 -1.43 -4.17 6.28
N GLY A 46 -0.23 -3.58 6.34
CA GLY A 46 1.03 -4.30 6.49
C GLY A 46 0.94 -5.32 7.62
N ALA A 47 0.82 -6.59 7.24
CA ALA A 47 0.96 -7.72 8.12
C ALA A 47 2.34 -7.65 8.77
N GLY A 48 2.41 -7.04 9.95
CA GLY A 48 3.65 -6.84 10.68
C GLY A 48 4.41 -8.15 10.87
N PRO A 49 5.69 -8.11 11.26
CA PRO A 49 6.51 -9.30 11.51
C PRO A 49 5.81 -10.36 12.39
N GLY A 50 4.89 -9.92 13.26
CA GLY A 50 4.00 -10.79 14.02
C GLY A 50 3.09 -11.72 13.20
N ARG A 51 2.56 -11.30 12.04
CA ARG A 51 1.64 -12.11 11.22
C ARG A 51 2.34 -13.26 10.47
N TRP A 52 3.60 -13.06 10.08
CA TRP A 52 4.41 -14.12 9.47
C TRP A 52 4.93 -15.10 10.52
N ALA A 53 5.32 -14.59 11.68
CA ALA A 53 5.68 -15.42 12.83
C ALA A 53 4.49 -16.26 13.32
N THR A 54 3.27 -15.70 13.37
CA THR A 54 2.06 -16.46 13.74
C THR A 54 1.71 -17.51 12.70
N LEU A 55 1.83 -17.21 11.40
CA LEU A 55 1.63 -18.22 10.35
C LEU A 55 2.62 -19.38 10.49
N GLY A 56 3.92 -19.08 10.66
CA GLY A 56 4.95 -20.08 10.89
C GLY A 56 4.71 -20.90 12.16
N ALA A 57 4.26 -20.24 13.23
CA ALA A 57 3.94 -20.89 14.50
C ALA A 57 2.76 -21.85 14.39
N VAL A 58 1.68 -21.44 13.71
CA VAL A 58 0.51 -22.29 13.50
C VAL A 58 0.87 -23.52 12.67
N VAL A 59 1.62 -23.33 11.59
CA VAL A 59 2.01 -24.45 10.71
C VAL A 59 2.97 -25.41 11.42
N GLY A 60 4.03 -24.90 12.05
CA GLY A 60 5.02 -25.73 12.75
C GLY A 60 4.44 -26.46 13.97
N GLY A 61 3.60 -25.78 14.75
CA GLY A 61 2.93 -26.39 15.90
C GLY A 61 1.91 -27.45 15.49
N SER A 62 1.12 -27.20 14.44
CA SER A 62 0.14 -28.17 13.93
C SER A 62 0.83 -29.41 13.34
N PHE A 63 1.95 -29.23 12.64
CA PHE A 63 2.71 -30.34 12.07
C PHE A 63 3.29 -31.24 13.16
N LEU A 64 4.03 -30.69 14.13
CA LEU A 64 4.60 -31.51 15.21
C LEU A 64 3.54 -32.09 16.13
N GLY A 65 2.45 -31.35 16.39
CA GLY A 65 1.30 -31.87 17.13
C GLY A 65 0.64 -33.06 16.44
N GLY A 66 0.44 -32.97 15.12
CA GLY A 66 -0.10 -34.05 14.30
C GLY A 66 0.78 -35.28 14.32
N VAL A 67 2.10 -35.12 14.14
CA VAL A 67 3.07 -36.24 14.18
C VAL A 67 3.13 -36.87 15.57
N ALA A 68 3.16 -36.07 16.63
CA ALA A 68 3.21 -36.59 18.00
C ALA A 68 1.95 -37.39 18.38
N ALA A 69 0.78 -36.93 17.94
CA ALA A 69 -0.49 -37.61 18.20
C ALA A 69 -0.65 -38.88 17.37
N THR A 70 -0.30 -38.84 16.08
CA THR A 70 -0.63 -39.92 15.13
C THR A 70 0.47 -40.97 15.01
N VAL A 71 1.74 -40.54 15.03
CA VAL A 71 2.90 -41.43 14.79
C VAL A 71 3.51 -41.88 16.10
N TRP A 72 3.72 -40.96 17.04
CA TRP A 72 4.37 -41.27 18.32
C TRP A 72 3.39 -41.68 19.42
N ARG A 73 2.08 -41.59 19.17
CA ARG A 73 0.99 -41.94 20.12
C ARG A 73 1.27 -41.39 21.52
N VAL A 74 1.61 -40.10 21.60
CA VAL A 74 1.83 -39.44 22.89
C VAL A 74 0.46 -39.19 23.54
N ASP A 75 0.09 -40.02 24.51
CA ASP A 75 -1.21 -39.92 25.20
C ASP A 75 -1.25 -38.85 26.31
N GLY A 76 -0.08 -38.32 26.69
CA GLY A 76 0.05 -37.28 27.72
C GLY A 76 -0.26 -35.88 27.18
N LEU A 77 -1.36 -35.28 27.62
CA LEU A 77 -1.78 -33.92 27.23
C LEU A 77 -0.69 -32.85 27.47
N TRP A 78 0.11 -33.01 28.53
CA TRP A 78 1.21 -32.10 28.86
C TRP A 78 2.37 -32.23 27.86
N ALA A 79 2.76 -33.46 27.54
CA ALA A 79 3.83 -33.74 26.59
C ALA A 79 3.44 -33.31 25.16
N LEU A 80 2.17 -33.50 24.78
CA LEU A 80 1.64 -33.08 23.49
C LEU A 80 1.65 -31.55 23.36
N SER A 81 1.27 -30.83 24.43
CA SER A 81 1.30 -29.36 24.47
C SER A 81 2.72 -28.80 24.32
N LEU A 82 3.71 -29.42 24.96
CA LEU A 82 5.12 -29.04 24.81
C LEU A 82 5.63 -29.22 23.37
N ILE A 83 5.28 -30.33 22.73
CA ILE A 83 5.73 -30.63 21.36
C ILE A 83 5.12 -29.64 20.36
N VAL A 84 3.83 -29.32 20.50
CA VAL A 84 3.16 -28.28 19.72
C VAL A 84 3.82 -26.93 19.92
N PHE A 85 4.10 -26.55 21.17
CA PHE A 85 4.74 -25.28 21.48
C PHE A 85 6.15 -25.18 20.88
N LEU A 86 6.95 -26.24 20.98
CA LEU A 86 8.28 -26.27 20.39
C LEU A 86 8.23 -26.16 18.87
N GLY A 87 7.28 -26.85 18.23
CA GLY A 87 7.03 -26.73 16.79
C GLY A 87 6.60 -25.33 16.37
N ALA A 88 5.79 -24.67 17.18
CA ALA A 88 5.36 -23.31 16.94
C ALA A 88 6.52 -22.31 17.03
N VAL A 89 7.40 -22.44 18.03
CA VAL A 89 8.58 -21.58 18.17
C VAL A 89 9.55 -21.78 16.99
N VAL A 90 9.84 -23.02 16.63
CA VAL A 90 10.73 -23.33 15.49
C VAL A 90 10.13 -22.82 14.18
N GLY A 91 8.83 -23.04 13.95
CA GLY A 91 8.13 -22.58 12.76
C GLY A 91 8.10 -21.04 12.63
N ALA A 92 7.92 -20.33 13.74
CA ALA A 92 8.03 -18.87 13.76
C ALA A 92 9.43 -18.37 13.39
N VAL A 93 10.48 -18.94 14.00
CA VAL A 93 11.87 -18.56 13.72
C VAL A 93 12.24 -18.85 12.26
N LEU A 94 11.80 -20.00 11.73
CA LEU A 94 12.06 -20.35 10.33
C LEU A 94 11.37 -19.39 9.37
N ALA A 95 10.11 -19.04 9.61
CA ALA A 95 9.36 -18.11 8.78
C ALA A 95 10.00 -16.70 8.75
N ILE A 96 10.53 -16.25 9.89
CA ILE A 96 11.30 -15.00 9.98
C ILE A 96 12.61 -15.13 9.18
N GLY A 97 13.36 -16.22 9.37
CA GLY A 97 14.64 -16.46 8.68
C GLY A 97 14.52 -16.65 7.17
N THR A 98 13.46 -17.27 6.67
CA THR A 98 13.22 -17.38 5.23
C THR A 98 12.95 -16.02 4.60
N ARG A 99 12.24 -15.14 5.30
CA ARG A 99 11.99 -13.77 4.82
C ARG A 99 13.29 -12.96 4.70
N THR A 100 14.24 -13.15 5.60
CA THR A 100 15.53 -12.44 5.53
C THR A 100 16.38 -12.95 4.37
N ILE A 101 16.41 -14.27 4.11
CA ILE A 101 17.22 -14.84 3.01
C ILE A 101 16.70 -14.44 1.63
N PHE A 102 15.38 -14.42 1.41
CA PHE A 102 14.81 -13.94 0.14
C PHE A 102 14.88 -12.41 -0.03
N ARG A 103 15.23 -11.67 1.03
CA ARG A 103 15.47 -10.23 0.99
C ARG A 103 16.95 -9.91 0.75
N GLU A 104 17.88 -10.66 1.34
CA GLU A 104 19.32 -10.49 1.17
C GLU A 104 19.84 -11.00 -0.18
N GLY A 105 19.19 -11.99 -0.79
CA GLY A 105 19.65 -12.62 -2.05
C GLY A 105 19.57 -11.73 -3.32
N THR A 106 19.11 -10.48 -3.20
CA THR A 106 19.09 -9.49 -4.30
C THR A 106 20.15 -8.39 -4.12
N ASP A 107 20.86 -8.37 -2.99
CA ASP A 107 21.69 -7.24 -2.55
C ASP A 107 23.21 -7.47 -2.58
N ASP A 108 23.71 -8.48 -3.31
CA ASP A 108 25.17 -8.68 -3.43
C ASP A 108 25.77 -8.11 -4.72
N GLN A 109 26.58 -7.06 -4.51
CA GLN A 109 27.67 -6.48 -5.32
C GLN A 109 27.35 -5.49 -6.46
N VAL A 110 27.56 -4.19 -6.18
CA VAL A 110 28.73 -3.39 -6.64
C VAL A 110 29.06 -2.29 -5.59
N PRO A 111 30.33 -2.04 -5.21
CA PRO A 111 30.69 -1.08 -4.16
C PRO A 111 30.63 0.37 -4.64
N ALA A 112 30.26 1.24 -3.69
CA ALA A 112 30.16 2.69 -3.82
C ALA A 112 31.44 3.35 -4.35
N ALA A 113 31.28 4.23 -5.34
CA ALA A 113 32.22 5.30 -5.65
C ALA A 113 31.43 6.55 -6.05
N ASP A 114 31.59 7.60 -5.23
CA ASP A 114 31.36 9.03 -5.48
C ASP A 114 30.11 9.47 -6.26
N ALA A 115 29.16 10.09 -5.55
CA ALA A 115 28.80 11.50 -5.78
C ALA A 115 27.62 11.93 -4.88
N THR A 116 27.91 12.89 -3.99
CA THR A 116 27.06 14.05 -3.65
C THR A 116 25.61 13.78 -3.19
N SER A 117 25.38 13.84 -1.87
CA SER A 117 24.04 14.12 -1.32
C SER A 117 23.54 15.49 -1.80
N PRO A 118 22.28 15.57 -2.25
CA PRO A 118 21.33 16.45 -1.55
C PRO A 118 19.92 15.83 -1.47
N SER A 119 19.31 15.81 -0.28
CA SER A 119 17.87 15.55 -0.11
C SER A 119 17.34 14.26 -0.75
N ASP A 120 17.65 13.09 -0.18
CA ASP A 120 17.20 11.77 -0.67
C ASP A 120 15.71 11.49 -0.38
N GLY A 121 14.82 12.36 -0.85
CA GLY A 121 13.39 12.07 -0.96
C GLY A 121 13.00 11.83 -2.42
N PRO A 122 11.96 11.03 -2.71
CA PRO A 122 11.45 10.89 -4.06
C PRO A 122 11.07 12.26 -4.63
N LEU A 123 11.43 12.50 -5.89
CA LEU A 123 11.07 13.75 -6.58
C LEU A 123 9.54 13.82 -6.76
N PRO A 124 8.95 15.04 -6.83
CA PRO A 124 7.50 15.21 -6.93
C PRO A 124 6.89 14.42 -8.08
N VAL A 125 5.93 13.55 -7.76
CA VAL A 125 5.24 12.70 -8.70
C VAL A 125 3.83 12.40 -8.20
N VAL A 126 2.87 12.22 -9.12
CA VAL A 126 1.49 11.87 -8.79
C VAL A 126 1.13 10.56 -9.46
N GLU A 127 0.54 9.64 -8.70
CA GLU A 127 -0.03 8.41 -9.25
C GLU A 127 -1.27 8.75 -10.08
N VAL A 128 -1.35 8.25 -11.31
CA VAL A 128 -2.51 8.36 -12.18
C VAL A 128 -3.25 7.02 -12.14
N PRO A 129 -4.43 6.94 -11.52
CA PRO A 129 -5.24 5.73 -11.56
C PRO A 129 -5.49 5.29 -13.00
N TRP A 130 -5.34 3.99 -13.29
CA TRP A 130 -5.45 3.47 -14.65
C TRP A 130 -6.81 3.72 -15.30
N ASP A 131 -7.88 3.88 -14.51
CA ASP A 131 -9.18 4.29 -15.03
C ASP A 131 -9.22 5.77 -15.44
N VAL A 132 -8.57 6.66 -14.69
CA VAL A 132 -8.34 8.07 -15.08
C VAL A 132 -7.54 8.14 -16.37
N ALA A 133 -6.43 7.40 -16.46
CA ALA A 133 -5.60 7.35 -17.67
C ALA A 133 -6.37 6.84 -18.90
N ARG A 134 -7.26 5.86 -18.71
CA ARG A 134 -8.10 5.31 -19.78
C ARG A 134 -9.20 6.24 -20.25
N ALA A 135 -9.74 7.05 -19.35
CA ALA A 135 -10.81 8.00 -19.66
C ALA A 135 -10.29 9.35 -20.19
N ALA A 136 -9.03 9.68 -19.89
CA ALA A 136 -8.40 10.93 -20.31
C ALA A 136 -8.28 11.04 -21.84
N PRO A 137 -8.58 12.22 -22.43
CA PRO A 137 -8.26 12.55 -23.82
C PRO A 137 -6.77 12.36 -24.15
N GLU A 138 -6.45 12.09 -25.41
CA GLU A 138 -5.06 11.86 -25.86
C GLU A 138 -4.16 13.11 -25.75
N ASP A 139 -4.77 14.29 -25.87
CA ASP A 139 -4.13 15.60 -25.82
C ASP A 139 -4.07 16.19 -24.39
N SER A 140 -4.48 15.40 -23.39
CA SER A 140 -4.40 15.81 -22.00
C SER A 140 -2.96 16.13 -21.61
N THR A 141 -2.76 17.28 -20.99
CA THR A 141 -1.46 17.68 -20.44
C THR A 141 -1.14 16.93 -19.15
N GLY A 142 0.14 16.90 -18.77
CA GLY A 142 0.55 16.31 -17.48
C GLY A 142 -0.16 16.95 -16.27
N ASP A 143 -0.41 18.26 -16.31
CA ASP A 143 -1.06 18.96 -15.20
C ASP A 143 -2.56 18.67 -15.11
N GLU A 144 -3.24 18.47 -16.25
CA GLU A 144 -4.62 17.99 -16.26
C GLU A 144 -4.73 16.59 -15.66
N LEU A 145 -3.79 15.70 -16.00
CA LEU A 145 -3.71 14.36 -15.39
C LEU A 145 -3.47 14.43 -13.89
N VAL A 146 -2.57 15.31 -13.42
CA VAL A 146 -2.32 15.57 -11.99
C VAL A 146 -3.60 16.07 -11.30
N LEU A 147 -4.31 17.01 -11.91
CA LEU A 147 -5.53 17.58 -11.35
C LEU A 147 -6.62 16.51 -11.22
N TRP A 148 -6.90 15.79 -12.30
CA TRP A 148 -7.97 14.79 -12.31
C TRP A 148 -7.66 13.61 -11.40
N SER A 149 -6.42 13.14 -11.35
CA SER A 149 -6.02 12.07 -10.44
C SER A 149 -6.15 12.50 -8.98
N THR A 150 -5.70 13.71 -8.64
CA THR A 150 -5.78 14.25 -7.27
C THR A 150 -7.22 14.38 -6.81
N LEU A 151 -8.10 14.96 -7.63
CA LEU A 151 -9.51 15.13 -7.29
C LEU A 151 -10.25 13.79 -7.18
N THR A 152 -9.94 12.85 -8.08
CA THR A 152 -10.53 11.51 -8.07
C THR A 152 -10.09 10.72 -6.83
N SER A 153 -8.80 10.72 -6.48
CA SER A 153 -8.29 10.04 -5.30
C SER A 153 -8.85 10.66 -4.02
N ARG A 154 -8.87 11.99 -3.91
CA ARG A 154 -9.44 12.69 -2.74
C ARG A 154 -10.91 12.35 -2.52
N TYR A 155 -11.70 12.24 -3.59
CA TYR A 155 -13.10 11.80 -3.50
C TYR A 155 -13.22 10.35 -3.03
N ARG A 156 -12.40 9.43 -3.58
CA ARG A 156 -12.38 8.02 -3.18
C ARG A 156 -12.01 7.86 -1.71
N ASP A 157 -10.99 8.56 -1.26
CA ASP A 157 -10.51 8.53 0.13
C ASP A 157 -11.57 9.09 1.08
N ALA A 158 -12.21 10.21 0.72
CA ALA A 158 -13.27 10.82 1.54
C ALA A 158 -14.52 9.92 1.60
N ARG A 159 -14.89 9.29 0.48
CA ARG A 159 -15.99 8.32 0.43
C ARG A 159 -15.68 7.09 1.29
N GLU A 160 -14.46 6.60 1.20
CA GLU A 160 -14.03 5.45 1.98
C GLU A 160 -14.01 5.77 3.47
N ALA A 161 -13.48 6.92 3.88
CA ALA A 161 -13.50 7.37 5.27
C ALA A 161 -14.94 7.50 5.82
N LEU A 162 -15.87 8.02 5.01
CA LEU A 162 -17.28 8.11 5.38
C LEU A 162 -17.92 6.73 5.57
N VAL A 163 -17.60 5.75 4.70
CA VAL A 163 -18.11 4.37 4.79
C VAL A 163 -17.45 3.58 5.92
N ALA A 164 -16.15 3.77 6.11
CA ALA A 164 -15.34 3.10 7.13
C ALA A 164 -15.53 3.71 8.53
N GLY A 165 -16.17 4.87 8.65
CA GLY A 165 -16.43 5.63 9.87
C GLY A 165 -17.28 4.95 10.95
N GLY A 166 -17.41 3.62 10.92
CA GLY A 166 -17.93 2.78 12.01
C GLY A 166 -17.16 1.47 12.19
N GLY A 167 -15.89 1.42 11.76
CA GLY A 167 -15.17 0.19 11.47
C GLY A 167 -14.42 -0.50 12.61
N ASP A 168 -13.64 0.18 13.45
CA ASP A 168 -12.66 -0.57 14.26
C ASP A 168 -12.29 -0.05 15.68
N ASP A 169 -12.79 1.09 16.18
CA ASP A 169 -12.40 1.54 17.54
C ASP A 169 -13.46 2.32 18.34
N ASP A 170 -14.74 2.08 18.07
CA ASP A 170 -15.84 2.83 18.70
C ASP A 170 -16.28 2.31 20.07
N ARG A 171 -15.59 1.31 20.64
CA ARG A 171 -15.94 0.82 21.99
C ARG A 171 -15.43 1.72 23.13
N PHE A 172 -14.53 2.67 22.84
CA PHE A 172 -13.94 3.57 23.84
C PHE A 172 -13.94 5.06 23.45
N THR A 173 -14.52 5.44 22.30
CA THR A 173 -14.56 6.85 21.85
C THR A 173 -15.71 7.59 22.55
N ASP A 174 -15.44 8.79 23.11
CA ASP A 174 -16.47 9.68 23.65
C ASP A 174 -17.52 9.98 22.54
N PRO A 175 -18.83 9.79 22.80
CA PRO A 175 -19.88 10.09 21.83
C PRO A 175 -19.80 11.49 21.20
N ARG A 176 -19.27 12.49 21.91
CA ARG A 176 -19.06 13.84 21.37
C ARG A 176 -17.91 13.91 20.38
N GLU A 177 -16.85 13.17 20.65
CA GLU A 177 -15.68 13.08 19.77
C GLU A 177 -16.00 12.28 18.51
N ALA A 178 -16.76 11.20 18.63
CA ALA A 178 -17.30 10.46 17.50
C ALA A 178 -18.19 11.35 16.62
N GLY A 179 -19.09 12.15 17.24
CA GLY A 179 -19.95 13.10 16.52
C GLY A 179 -19.17 14.19 15.78
N ALA A 180 -18.11 14.75 16.39
CA ALA A 180 -17.25 15.73 15.74
C ALA A 180 -16.48 15.14 14.54
N ARG A 181 -15.99 13.90 14.67
CA ARG A 181 -15.26 13.18 13.62
C ARG A 181 -16.15 12.81 12.43
N ILE A 182 -17.38 12.38 12.70
CA ILE A 182 -18.38 12.13 11.66
C ILE A 182 -18.70 13.43 10.91
N ALA A 183 -18.92 14.54 11.62
CA ALA A 183 -19.18 15.83 10.99
C ALA A 183 -17.99 16.30 10.12
N GLU A 184 -16.76 16.04 10.55
CA GLU A 184 -15.54 16.30 9.78
C GLU A 184 -15.53 15.48 8.48
N TRP A 185 -15.74 14.16 8.55
CA TRP A 185 -15.79 13.29 7.37
C TRP A 185 -16.92 13.65 6.42
N GLU A 186 -18.11 13.96 6.92
CA GLU A 186 -19.23 14.44 6.09
C GLU A 186 -18.88 15.75 5.38
N SER A 187 -18.21 16.67 6.07
CA SER A 187 -17.77 17.93 5.47
C SER A 187 -16.71 17.71 4.39
N ALA A 188 -15.71 16.85 4.66
CA ALA A 188 -14.66 16.50 3.73
C ALA A 188 -15.21 15.78 2.49
N TYR A 189 -16.16 14.86 2.68
CA TYR A 189 -16.86 14.19 1.60
C TYR A 189 -17.66 15.17 0.74
N ARG A 190 -18.39 16.10 1.35
CA ARG A 190 -19.18 17.10 0.61
C ARG A 190 -18.29 17.99 -0.26
N THR A 191 -17.18 18.49 0.29
CA THR A 191 -16.21 19.28 -0.48
C THR A 191 -15.57 18.45 -1.59
N ALA A 192 -15.09 17.24 -1.29
CA ALA A 192 -14.47 16.38 -2.30
C ALA A 192 -15.45 15.99 -3.42
N SER A 193 -16.73 15.79 -3.09
CA SER A 193 -17.79 15.49 -4.08
C SER A 193 -18.01 16.67 -5.04
N GLN A 194 -18.07 17.90 -4.51
CA GLN A 194 -18.22 19.11 -5.32
C GLN A 194 -17.02 19.32 -6.25
N ASP A 195 -15.81 19.09 -5.75
CA ASP A 195 -14.59 19.23 -6.55
C ASP A 195 -14.44 18.12 -7.60
N TYR A 196 -14.92 16.91 -7.30
CA TYR A 196 -14.85 15.75 -8.20
C TYR A 196 -15.91 15.77 -9.30
N GLU A 197 -17.10 16.34 -9.06
CA GLU A 197 -18.22 16.29 -10.01
C GLU A 197 -17.86 16.76 -11.44
N PRO A 198 -17.13 17.88 -11.66
CA PRO A 198 -16.70 18.29 -12.99
C PRO A 198 -15.80 17.26 -13.67
N VAL A 199 -14.87 16.67 -12.92
CA VAL A 199 -13.96 15.62 -13.42
C VAL A 199 -14.74 14.36 -13.79
N ALA A 200 -15.71 13.97 -12.96
CA ALA A 200 -16.55 12.82 -13.20
C ALA A 200 -17.36 12.97 -14.50
N ARG A 201 -17.95 14.15 -14.73
CA ARG A 201 -18.68 14.44 -15.98
C ARG A 201 -17.76 14.42 -17.20
N LEU A 202 -16.57 15.02 -17.07
CA LEU A 202 -15.59 15.11 -18.16
C LEU A 202 -15.08 13.73 -18.58
N LEU A 203 -14.72 12.89 -17.59
CA LEU A 203 -14.12 11.57 -17.80
C LEU A 203 -15.17 10.44 -17.90
N GLY A 204 -16.46 10.76 -17.77
CA GLY A 204 -17.55 9.77 -17.86
C GLY A 204 -17.61 8.80 -16.67
N PHE A 205 -17.15 9.22 -15.49
CA PHE A 205 -17.24 8.44 -14.26
C PHE A 205 -18.60 8.60 -13.56
N PRO A 206 -18.95 7.69 -12.63
CA PRO A 206 -20.13 7.86 -11.79
C PRO A 206 -20.07 9.18 -11.01
N LEU A 207 -21.20 9.90 -11.05
CA LEU A 207 -21.40 11.10 -10.25
C LEU A 207 -21.55 10.74 -8.75
N PRO A 208 -21.14 11.66 -7.85
CA PRO A 208 -21.23 11.46 -6.40
C PRO A 208 -22.68 11.42 -5.86
#